data_AF-A0A2U8HBF8-F1
#
_entry.id   AF-A0A2U8HBF8-F1
#
_cell.length_a   1.000
_cell.length_b   1.000
_cell.length_c   1.000
_cell.angle_alpha   90.00
_cell.angle_beta   90.00
_cell.angle_gamma   90.00
#
_symmetry.space_group_name_H-M   'P 1'
#
loop_
_entity.id
_entity.type
_entity.pdbx_description
1 polymer ?
#
loop_
_entity_poly.entity_id
_entity_poly.type
_entity_poly.pdbx_seq_one_letter_code
_entity_poly.pdbx_strand_id
1 'polypeptide(L)'
;MAFKIATERRFSAPVQVRSDDFTAHYRVLPDETIAGFDFNTAEGQRDFLRASIADLEDVLGEGDAPLAYSAQLLEQLLGFSDVRLALMRSYNRGYFEAKAGN
;
A
#
# COMPACT_ATOMS: atom_id res chain seq x y z
N MET A 1 -22.26 7.56 21.16
CA MET A 1 -21.27 8.08 20.18
C MET A 1 -21.80 7.79 18.78
N ALA A 2 -21.66 8.72 17.83
CA ALA A 2 -22.10 8.53 16.45
C ALA A 2 -20.88 8.20 15.58
N PHE A 3 -20.92 7.05 14.89
CA PHE A 3 -19.91 6.66 13.91
C PHE A 3 -20.17 7.39 12.59
N LYS A 4 -19.17 8.14 12.09
CA LYS A 4 -19.24 8.81 10.80
C LYS A 4 -18.55 7.94 9.75
N ILE A 5 -19.29 7.53 8.71
CA ILE A 5 -18.68 6.93 7.52
C ILE A 5 -17.91 8.04 6.80
N ALA A 6 -16.59 8.01 6.90
CA ALA A 6 -15.72 8.84 6.06
C ALA A 6 -15.81 8.33 4.62
N THR A 7 -15.98 9.24 3.67
CA THR A 7 -16.08 8.95 2.23
C THR A 7 -14.84 8.24 1.69
N GLU A 8 -13.67 8.51 2.27
CA GLU A 8 -12.41 7.82 1.96
C GLU A 8 -11.75 7.41 3.28
N ARG A 9 -11.65 6.10 3.52
CA ARG A 9 -10.98 5.55 4.70
C ARG A 9 -9.54 5.26 4.34
N ARG A 10 -8.60 5.65 5.21
CA ARG A 10 -7.17 5.40 5.02
C ARG A 10 -6.54 4.82 6.28
N PHE A 11 -5.45 4.08 6.10
CA PHE A 11 -4.58 3.64 7.17
C PHE A 11 -3.13 3.67 6.70
N SER A 12 -2.20 3.86 7.63
CA SER A 12 -0.76 3.76 7.36
C SER A 12 -0.25 2.43 7.89
N ALA A 13 0.69 1.81 7.19
CA ALA A 13 1.39 0.65 7.70
C ALA A 13 2.86 0.64 7.24
N PRO A 14 3.78 0.18 8.09
CA PRO A 14 5.18 0.01 7.70
C PRO A 14 5.29 -1.10 6.66
N VAL A 15 6.17 -0.90 5.69
CA VAL A 15 6.50 -1.85 4.63
C VAL A 15 7.93 -2.29 4.85
N GLN A 16 8.12 -3.56 5.20
CA GLN A 16 9.45 -4.13 5.41
C GLN A 16 9.93 -4.84 4.14
N VAL A 17 11.04 -4.37 3.58
CA VAL A 17 11.71 -4.96 2.42
C VAL A 17 13.12 -5.35 2.85
N ARG A 18 13.29 -6.65 3.16
CA ARG A 18 14.58 -7.20 3.65
C ARG A 18 15.03 -6.52 4.96
N SER A 19 16.10 -5.73 4.92
CA SER A 19 16.63 -4.97 6.05
C SER A 19 16.07 -3.57 6.18
N ASP A 20 15.38 -3.09 5.14
CA ASP A 20 14.96 -1.70 5.01
C ASP A 20 13.45 -1.60 5.21
N ASP A 21 12.98 -0.42 5.57
CA ASP A 21 11.57 -0.12 5.72
C ASP A 21 11.21 1.28 5.21
N PHE A 22 9.94 1.43 4.87
CA PHE A 22 9.32 2.70 4.53
C PHE A 22 7.84 2.65 4.93
N THR A 23 7.14 3.79 4.89
CA THR A 23 5.73 3.85 5.27
C THR A 23 4.84 3.95 4.03
N ALA A 24 3.80 3.11 3.96
CA ALA A 24 2.78 3.22 2.93
C ALA A 24 1.46 3.67 3.54
N HIS A 25 0.81 4.62 2.88
CA HIS A 25 -0.54 5.06 3.19
C HIS A 25 -1.50 4.40 2.23
N TYR A 26 -2.44 3.62 2.77
CA TYR A 26 -3.40 2.87 2.00
C TYR A 26 -4.79 3.47 2.11
N ARG A 27 -5.54 3.44 1.01
CA ARG A 27 -6.99 3.55 0.95
C ARG A 27 -7.60 2.20 1.28
N VAL A 28 -8.63 2.21 2.11
CA VAL A 28 -9.49 1.04 2.31
C VAL A 28 -10.42 0.97 1.11
N LEU A 29 -10.21 -0.03 0.26
CA LEU A 29 -11.07 -0.28 -0.89
C LEU A 29 -12.34 -1.04 -0.45
N PRO A 30 -13.49 -0.80 -1.08
CA PRO A 30 -14.68 -1.63 -0.90
C PRO A 30 -14.43 -3.09 -1.30
N ASP A 31 -15.07 -4.03 -0.62
CA ASP A 31 -14.93 -5.47 -0.90
C ASP A 31 -15.26 -5.81 -2.36
N GLU A 32 -16.25 -5.15 -2.96
CA GLU A 32 -16.63 -5.31 -4.37
C GLU A 32 -15.49 -4.90 -5.32
N THR A 33 -14.75 -3.83 -5.00
CA THR A 33 -13.57 -3.41 -5.76
C THR A 33 -12.44 -4.42 -5.61
N ILE A 34 -12.20 -4.91 -4.38
CA ILE A 34 -11.13 -5.87 -4.09
C ILE A 34 -11.37 -7.19 -4.84
N ALA A 35 -12.61 -7.67 -4.86
CA ALA A 35 -13.00 -8.90 -5.55
C ALA A 35 -12.77 -8.85 -7.08
N GLY A 36 -12.64 -7.65 -7.65
CA GLY A 36 -12.35 -7.46 -9.07
C GLY A 36 -10.89 -7.67 -9.47
N PHE A 37 -9.94 -7.72 -8.53
CA PHE A 37 -8.52 -7.90 -8.83
C PHE A 37 -8.09 -9.37 -8.84
N ASP A 38 -7.28 -9.76 -9.81
CA ASP A 38 -6.66 -11.10 -9.85
C ASP A 38 -5.28 -11.12 -9.20
N PHE A 39 -5.25 -11.46 -7.91
CA PHE A 39 -4.02 -11.55 -7.12
C PHE A 39 -3.05 -12.66 -7.55
N ASN A 40 -3.44 -13.57 -8.45
CA ASN A 40 -2.58 -14.62 -8.97
C ASN A 40 -1.67 -14.13 -10.10
N THR A 41 -1.94 -12.95 -10.66
CA THR A 41 -1.15 -12.36 -11.74
C THR A 41 -0.35 -11.18 -11.22
N ALA A 42 0.83 -10.95 -11.82
CA ALA A 42 1.62 -9.78 -11.50
C ALA A 42 0.86 -8.48 -11.78
N GLU A 43 0.07 -8.43 -12.85
CA GLU A 43 -0.68 -7.23 -13.21
C GLU A 43 -1.86 -6.97 -12.25
N GLY A 44 -2.64 -7.99 -11.88
CA GLY A 44 -3.72 -7.81 -10.91
C GLY A 44 -3.20 -7.39 -9.52
N GLN A 45 -2.02 -7.88 -9.11
CA GLN A 45 -1.33 -7.37 -7.91
C GLN A 45 -0.96 -5.88 -8.04
N ARG A 46 -0.47 -5.46 -9.21
CA ARG A 46 -0.13 -4.05 -9.47
C ARG A 46 -1.37 -3.18 -9.47
N ASP A 47 -2.43 -3.59 -10.15
CA ASP A 47 -3.70 -2.85 -10.21
C ASP A 47 -4.30 -2.64 -8.82
N PHE A 48 -4.30 -3.69 -8.00
CA PHE A 48 -4.70 -3.58 -6.61
C PHE A 48 -3.87 -2.56 -5.82
N LEU A 49 -2.54 -2.61 -5.97
CA LEU A 49 -1.64 -1.70 -5.25
C LEU A 49 -1.74 -0.26 -5.75
N ARG A 50 -1.95 -0.03 -7.06
CA ARG A 50 -2.25 1.30 -7.61
C ARG A 50 -3.54 1.88 -7.04
N ALA A 51 -4.58 1.05 -6.92
CA ALA A 51 -5.85 1.48 -6.35
C ALA A 51 -5.75 1.76 -4.85
N SER A 52 -5.04 0.90 -4.11
CA SER A 52 -4.95 0.98 -2.65
C SER A 52 -3.90 1.97 -2.15
N ILE A 53 -2.77 2.21 -2.82
CA ILE A 53 -1.74 3.13 -2.31
C ILE A 53 -2.15 4.58 -2.57
N ALA A 54 -2.27 5.35 -1.48
CA ALA A 54 -2.53 6.78 -1.50
C ALA A 54 -1.25 7.61 -1.54
N ASP A 55 -0.23 7.18 -0.81
CA ASP A 55 1.03 7.89 -0.64
C ASP A 55 2.12 6.94 -0.12
N LEU A 56 3.38 7.31 -0.30
CA LEU A 56 4.56 6.60 0.22
C LEU A 56 5.51 7.61 0.87
N GLU A 57 5.88 7.34 2.12
CA GLU A 57 6.80 8.14 2.91
C GLU A 57 8.10 7.38 3.18
N ASP A 58 9.18 8.11 3.47
CA ASP A 58 10.51 7.58 3.80
C ASP A 58 11.17 6.72 2.70
N VAL A 59 10.80 6.93 1.43
CA VAL A 59 11.47 6.29 0.29
C VAL A 59 12.70 7.11 -0.08
N LEU A 60 13.87 6.46 -0.06
CA LEU A 60 15.15 7.06 -0.44
C LEU A 60 15.61 6.55 -1.81
N GLY A 61 16.17 7.46 -2.60
CA GLY A 61 16.84 7.16 -3.86
C GLY A 61 18.35 6.96 -3.67
N GLU A 62 19.09 7.00 -4.78
CA GLU A 62 20.54 6.91 -4.74
C GLU A 62 21.15 8.04 -3.88
N GLY A 63 22.09 7.69 -3.00
CA GLY A 63 22.77 8.65 -2.12
C GLY A 63 21.90 9.19 -0.98
N ASP A 64 20.92 8.41 -0.52
CA ASP A 64 20.00 8.76 0.58
C ASP A 64 19.14 10.01 0.32
N ALA A 65 18.95 10.35 -0.96
CA ALA A 65 18.10 11.46 -1.35
C ALA A 65 16.61 11.09 -1.18
N PRO A 66 15.82 11.85 -0.41
CA PRO A 66 14.40 11.55 -0.24
C PRO A 66 13.66 11.70 -1.58
N LEU A 67 12.88 10.68 -1.92
CA LEU A 67 12.02 10.68 -3.10
C LEU A 67 10.59 10.99 -2.68
N ALA A 68 10.05 12.09 -3.23
CA ALA A 68 8.63 12.39 -3.07
C ALA A 68 7.77 11.36 -3.80
N TYR A 69 6.63 11.01 -3.21
CA TYR A 69 5.68 10.13 -3.86
C TYR A 69 5.25 10.67 -5.23
N SER A 70 5.23 9.77 -6.20
CA SER A 70 4.75 10.01 -7.55
C SER A 70 4.23 8.71 -8.15
N ALA A 71 3.38 8.82 -9.18
CA ALA A 71 2.94 7.64 -9.92
C ALA A 71 4.12 6.89 -10.53
N GLN A 72 5.15 7.61 -11.00
CA GLN A 72 6.36 7.01 -11.58
C GLN A 72 7.16 6.22 -10.53
N LEU A 73 7.33 6.78 -9.32
CA LEU A 73 7.97 6.07 -8.21
C LEU A 73 7.20 4.79 -7.86
N LEU A 74 5.86 4.88 -7.78
CA LEU A 74 5.03 3.71 -7.52
C LEU A 74 5.24 2.63 -8.59
N GLU A 75 5.18 2.99 -9.88
CA GLU A 75 5.41 2.02 -10.96
C GLU A 75 6.80 1.38 -10.91
N GLN A 76 7.84 2.16 -10.56
CA GLN A 76 9.19 1.62 -10.37
C GLN A 76 9.21 0.57 -9.24
N LEU A 77 8.64 0.88 -8.09
CA LEU A 77 8.56 -0.04 -6.94
C LEU A 77 7.75 -1.30 -7.28
N LEU A 78 6.64 -1.15 -7.99
CA LEU A 78 5.79 -2.26 -8.45
C LEU A 78 6.45 -3.16 -9.52
N GLY A 79 7.52 -2.67 -10.15
CA GLY A 79 8.41 -3.42 -11.02
C GLY A 79 9.16 -4.53 -10.28
N PHE A 80 9.51 -4.32 -9.01
CA PHE A 80 10.24 -5.28 -8.17
C PHE A 80 9.28 -6.23 -7.45
N SER A 81 9.44 -7.54 -7.67
CA SER A 81 8.53 -8.54 -7.12
C SER A 81 8.58 -8.65 -5.60
N ASP A 82 9.75 -8.48 -4.99
CA ASP A 82 9.91 -8.52 -3.54
C ASP A 82 9.27 -7.31 -2.85
N VAL A 83 9.44 -6.11 -3.41
CA VAL A 83 8.76 -4.89 -2.96
C VAL A 83 7.24 -5.03 -3.10
N ARG A 84 6.76 -5.55 -4.25
CA ARG A 84 5.33 -5.81 -4.47
C ARG A 84 4.74 -6.75 -3.41
N LEU A 85 5.43 -7.84 -3.10
CA LEU A 85 5.00 -8.78 -2.05
C LEU A 85 5.02 -8.14 -0.65
N ALA A 86 6.01 -7.30 -0.35
CA ALA A 86 6.09 -6.58 0.92
C ALA A 86 4.92 -5.61 1.09
N LEU A 87 4.57 -4.83 0.06
CA LEU A 87 3.42 -3.93 0.04
C LEU A 87 2.12 -4.69 0.29
N MET A 88 1.89 -5.81 -0.40
CA MET A 88 0.68 -6.63 -0.17
C MET A 88 0.62 -7.18 1.26
N ARG A 89 1.74 -7.63 1.84
CA ARG A 89 1.80 -8.10 3.23
C ARG A 89 1.49 -6.97 4.21
N SER A 90 2.07 -5.80 3.98
CA SER A 90 1.85 -4.59 4.76
C SER A 90 0.38 -4.16 4.74
N TYR A 91 -0.26 -4.13 3.55
CA TYR A 91 -1.69 -3.85 3.42
C TYR A 91 -2.53 -4.81 4.27
N ASN A 92 -2.33 -6.12 4.12
CA ASN A 92 -3.11 -7.12 4.86
C ASN A 92 -2.94 -6.95 6.37
N ARG A 93 -1.70 -6.80 6.84
CA ARG A 93 -1.41 -6.57 8.27
C ARG A 93 -2.08 -5.29 8.78
N GLY A 94 -1.85 -4.16 8.12
CA GLY A 94 -2.41 -2.87 8.52
C GLY A 94 -3.93 -2.85 8.48
N TYR A 95 -4.54 -3.52 7.51
CA TYR A 95 -5.99 -3.66 7.44
C TYR A 95 -6.56 -4.45 8.64
N PHE A 96 -5.94 -5.56 9.02
CA PHE A 96 -6.37 -6.33 10.19
C PHE A 96 -6.14 -5.57 11.51
N GLU A 97 -5.03 -4.86 11.65
CA GLU A 97 -4.75 -4.01 12.83
C GLU A 97 -5.78 -2.86 12.92
N ALA A 98 -6.07 -2.19 11.81
CA ALA A 98 -7.10 -1.15 11.74
C ALA A 98 -8.51 -1.70 12.03
N LYS A 99 -8.78 -2.96 11.68
CA LYS A 99 -10.02 -3.65 12.03
C LYS A 99 -10.09 -4.01 13.52
N ALA A 100 -8.98 -4.47 14.11
CA ALA A 100 -8.88 -4.88 15.51
C ALA A 100 -8.93 -3.69 16.49
N GLY A 101 -8.60 -2.48 16.04
CA GLY A 101 -8.74 -1.25 16.82
C GLY A 101 -10.16 -0.67 16.94
N ASN A 102 -11.21 -1.43 16.55
CA ASN A 102 -12.63 -1.06 16.74
C ASN A 102 -13.25 -1.76 17.93
#